data_AF-A0A6G3WQW1-F1
#
_entry.id   AF-A0A6G3WQW1-F1
#
_cell.length_a   1.000
_cell.length_b   1.000
_cell.length_c   1.000
_cell.angle_alpha   90.00
_cell.angle_beta   90.00
_cell.angle_gamma   90.00
#
_symmetry.space_group_name_H-M   'P 1'
#
loop_
_entity.id
_entity.type
_entity.pdbx_description
1 polymer ?
#
loop_
_entity_poly.entity_id
_entity_poly.type
_entity_poly.pdbx_seq_one_letter_code
_entity_poly.pdbx_strand_id
1 'polypeptide(L)' 'MGMELSTDTAAAARHARFGKLPERIRLEDTVEGAKATPSGGANAYDPEGSWKFSSCLALDLGL' A
#
# COMPACT_ATOMS: atom_id res chain seq x y z
N MET A 1 -36.40 -18.39 6.14
CA MET A 1 -35.19 -17.53 5.98
C MET A 1 -34.89 -17.47 4.50
N GLY A 2 -35.42 -16.43 3.83
CA GLY A 2 -35.22 -16.21 2.41
C GLY A 2 -33.82 -15.68 2.17
N MET A 3 -33.00 -16.45 1.46
CA MET A 3 -31.75 -15.97 0.91
C MET A 3 -32.12 -15.26 -0.39
N GLU A 4 -32.55 -14.01 -0.25
CA GLU A 4 -32.71 -13.14 -1.40
C GLU A 4 -31.31 -12.87 -1.94
N LEU A 5 -30.88 -13.74 -2.85
CA LEU A 5 -29.83 -13.45 -3.82
C LEU A 5 -30.38 -12.31 -4.68
N SER A 6 -30.41 -11.09 -4.12
CA SER A 6 -30.40 -9.91 -4.95
C SER A 6 -29.11 -10.02 -5.73
N THR A 7 -29.22 -10.47 -6.99
CA THR A 7 -28.19 -10.23 -7.99
C THR A 7 -27.80 -8.78 -7.82
N ASP A 8 -26.59 -8.52 -7.31
CA ASP A 8 -26.10 -7.16 -7.07
C ASP A 8 -26.22 -6.41 -8.39
N THR A 9 -27.29 -5.62 -8.53
CA THR A 9 -27.64 -4.96 -9.78
C THR A 9 -26.57 -3.94 -10.13
N ALA A 10 -25.87 -3.41 -9.12
CA ALA A 10 -24.69 -2.59 -9.31
C ALA A 10 -23.52 -3.41 -9.85
N ALA A 11 -23.31 -4.66 -9.42
CA ALA A 11 -22.32 -5.56 -10.03
C ALA A 11 -22.65 -5.86 -11.49
N ALA A 12 -23.91 -6.18 -11.82
CA ALA A 12 -24.33 -6.42 -13.20
C ALA A 12 -24.12 -5.18 -14.09
N ALA A 13 -24.47 -3.99 -13.60
CA ALA A 13 -24.21 -2.73 -14.30
C ALA A 13 -22.71 -2.46 -14.50
N ARG A 14 -21.86 -2.78 -13.52
CA ARG A 14 -20.39 -2.70 -13.65
C ARG A 14 -19.88 -3.66 -14.73
N HIS A 15 -20.31 -4.91 -14.73
CA HIS A 15 -19.91 -5.88 -15.76
C HIS A 15 -20.38 -5.52 -17.17
N ALA A 16 -21.57 -4.94 -17.32
CA ALA A 16 -22.05 -4.47 -18.62
C ALA A 16 -21.22 -3.28 -19.15
N ARG A 17 -20.77 -2.39 -18.24
CA ARG A 17 -19.96 -1.20 -18.59
C ARG A 17 -18.49 -1.53 -18.84
N PHE A 18 -17.91 -2.42 -18.04
CA PHE A 18 -16.46 -2.66 -17.98
C PHE A 18 -16.05 -4.05 -18.46
N GLY A 19 -17.00 -4.94 -18.75
CA GLY A 19 -16.73 -6.30 -19.18
C GLY A 19 -16.26 -7.22 -18.04
N LYS A 20 -15.37 -8.15 -18.39
CA LYS A 20 -14.76 -9.11 -17.47
C LYS A 20 -13.34 -8.68 -17.13
N LEU A 21 -12.86 -9.08 -15.96
CA LEU A 21 -11.47 -8.88 -15.58
C LEU A 21 -10.56 -9.66 -16.56
N PRO A 22 -9.48 -9.05 -17.06
CA PRO A 22 -8.45 -9.76 -17.82
C PRO A 22 -7.83 -10.91 -17.02
N GLU A 23 -7.11 -11.79 -17.71
CA GLU A 23 -6.33 -12.83 -17.03
C GLU A 23 -5.29 -12.22 -16.08
N ARG A 24 -4.99 -12.95 -15.00
CA ARG A 24 -4.02 -12.50 -14.00
C ARG A 24 -2.62 -12.49 -14.63
N ILE A 25 -1.98 -11.32 -14.59
CA ILE A 25 -0.59 -11.15 -14.99
C ILE A 25 0.30 -11.78 -13.91
N ARG A 26 1.41 -12.41 -14.32
CA ARG A 26 2.35 -12.99 -13.37
C ARG A 26 3.05 -11.88 -12.59
N LEU A 27 3.41 -12.16 -11.34
CA LEU A 27 3.99 -11.13 -10.48
C LEU A 27 5.32 -10.62 -11.06
N GLU A 28 6.12 -11.52 -11.62
CA GLU A 28 7.37 -11.24 -12.30
C GLU A 28 7.22 -10.27 -13.48
N ASP A 29 6.07 -10.27 -14.16
CA ASP A 29 5.79 -9.37 -15.28
C ASP A 29 5.23 -8.00 -14.82
N THR A 30 4.97 -7.85 -13.51
CA THR A 30 4.42 -6.62 -12.91
C THR A 30 5.48 -5.82 -12.14
N VAL A 31 6.66 -6.40 -11.90
CA VAL A 31 7.74 -5.78 -11.14
C VAL A 31 8.91 -5.45 -12.04
N GLU A 32 9.37 -4.20 -12.02
CA GLU A 32 10.63 -3.81 -12.65
C GLU A 32 11.76 -3.94 -11.62
N GLY A 33 12.78 -4.72 -11.95
CA GLY A 33 13.93 -4.93 -11.08
C GLY A 33 14.81 -3.69 -11.02
N ALA A 34 14.79 -2.94 -9.92
CA ALA A 34 15.78 -1.91 -9.64
C ALA A 34 17.04 -2.55 -9.05
N LYS A 35 18.21 -2.25 -9.62
CA LYS A 35 19.49 -2.64 -9.00
C LYS A 35 19.58 -1.95 -7.64
N ALA A 36 19.61 -2.74 -6.57
CA ALA A 36 19.89 -2.21 -5.24
C ALA A 36 21.29 -1.57 -5.28
N THR A 37 21.35 -0.24 -5.18
CA THR A 37 22.60 0.44 -4.87
C THR A 37 22.94 0.11 -3.43
N PRO A 38 24.21 -0.22 -3.10
CA PRO A 38 24.65 -0.20 -1.71
C PRO A 38 24.20 1.12 -1.10
N SER A 39 23.61 1.09 0.09
CA SER A 39 23.30 2.32 0.83
C SER A 39 24.62 3.03 1.10
N GLY A 40 25.04 3.88 0.16
CA GLY A 40 26.24 4.68 0.25
C GLY A 40 26.05 5.67 1.37
N GLY A 41 26.90 5.56 2.39
CA GLY A 41 26.79 6.27 3.67
C GLY A 41 26.50 7.76 3.53
N ALA A 42 25.37 8.16 4.13
CA ALA A 42 25.03 9.50 4.59
C ALA A 42 23.76 9.44 5.46
N ASN A 43 22.86 8.48 5.18
CA ASN A 43 21.65 8.19 5.95
C ASN A 43 21.77 6.89 6.76
N ALA A 44 22.93 6.64 7.36
CA ALA A 44 23.00 5.60 8.39
C ALA A 44 22.07 6.04 9.53
N TYR A 45 21.14 5.18 9.93
CA TYR A 45 20.21 5.49 11.03
C TYR A 45 21.03 5.84 12.28
N ASP A 46 20.97 7.12 12.67
CA ASP A 46 21.59 7.63 13.89
C ASP A 46 20.50 7.74 14.96
N PRO A 47 20.36 6.74 15.85
CA PRO A 47 19.35 6.78 16.90
C PRO A 47 19.55 8.00 17.83
N GLU A 48 20.79 8.43 18.07
CA GLU A 48 21.08 9.57 18.95
C GLU A 48 20.79 10.92 18.30
N GLY A 49 21.06 11.04 17.00
CA GLY A 49 20.70 12.22 16.19
C GLY A 49 19.19 12.36 15.96
N SER A 50 18.46 11.23 15.93
CA SER A 50 17.01 11.22 15.70
C SER A 50 16.20 11.82 16.86
N TRP A 51 16.73 11.82 18.09
CA TRP A 51 16.08 12.41 19.26
C TRP A 51 16.10 13.94 19.27
N LYS A 52 16.95 14.58 18.46
CA LYS A 52 17.07 16.05 18.42
C LYS A 52 15.83 16.75 17.85
N PHE A 53 14.91 16.00 17.23
CA PHE A 53 13.69 16.54 16.60
C PHE A 53 12.39 16.11 17.29
N SER A 54 12.47 15.39 18.40
CA SER A 54 11.30 14.82 19.09
C SER A 54 10.55 15.79 20.00
N SER A 55 10.76 17.11 19.88
CA SER A 55 10.12 18.09 20.76
C SER A 55 8.59 18.05 20.68
N CYS A 56 8.01 17.86 19.49
CA CYS A 56 6.56 17.74 19.34
C CYS A 56 6.04 16.38 19.87
N LEU A 57 6.76 15.29 19.61
CA LEU A 57 6.39 13.96 20.08
C LEU A 57 6.45 13.85 21.62
N ALA A 58 7.43 14.48 22.27
CA ALA A 58 7.51 14.53 23.73
C ALA A 58 6.34 15.31 24.34
N LEU A 59 5.96 16.43 23.73
CA LEU A 59 4.81 17.23 24.14
C LEU A 59 3.48 16.45 24.02
N ASP A 60 3.31 15.71 22.92
CA ASP A 60 2.12 14.88 22.67
C ASP A 60 2.00 13.69 23.64
N LEU A 61 3.13 13.20 24.17
CA LEU A 61 3.16 12.09 25.13
C LEU A 61 3.20 12.53 26.60
N GLY A 62 3.33 13.84 26.87
CA GLY A 62 3.33 14.39 28.23
C GLY A 62 4.55 14.02 29.08
N LEU A 63 5.70 13.78 28.44
CA LEU A 63 6.99 13.46 29.06
C LEU A 63 7.78 14.72 29.44
#